data_AF-A0A832A054-F1
#
_entry.id   AF-A0A832A054-F1
#
_cell.length_a   1.000
_cell.length_b   1.000
_cell.length_c   1.000
_cell.angle_alpha   90.00
_cell.angle_beta   90.00
_cell.angle_gamma   90.00
#
_symmetry.space_group_name_H-M   'P 1'
#
loop_
_entity.id
_entity.type
_entity.pdbx_description
1 polymer ?
#
loop_
_entity_poly.entity_id
_entity_poly.type
_entity_poly.pdbx_seq_one_letter_code
_entity_poly.pdbx_strand_id
1 'polypeptide(L)'
;MDGHGPMPKGVDQGGDGPHVAPAQKGLLLLVDEKIFRKKFRSRPHVHQRTEGDGVFIQSEAIRRPGFQQPQHLVEKIHPALGPDGRKPVHDLDPFCAFSFLGSMLETFPSILHRLRLQGEQGNRGFHKVDGKEAMNTPSFLKGLVWLLVPVWVLSCSPKAEVYKVARPLMGTVVEISAVSDDPRHAAGAIQAAFDEMARLEAMMSVFRDESEISRLNREASSRPVRVSPELFEVIEMSLALSRTTRGAFDITVGPLMQLWPFYAKEKRLPSAGEIQEVLRRVGYAHVILSPKERTVSFAVPGMALDLGGIAKGYAIDRAVAVLKERGIGAALVNAGGDLFAYGEKPGNKPWRVGLRHPRNPQELLAALPLSDKAIVTSGDYERYFLVDGKRYSHIVDPRSGVTAQRTASVTIVASSAAYADGLATGILVLGAEEGLALVESLPGVQAAVVTEGEGDELALQVSKGFQEAYPLDVRHLAAQRVRLMH
;
A
#
# COMPACT_ATOMS: atom_id res chain seq x y z
N MET A 1 -31.29 -62.45 -19.45
CA MET A 1 -30.21 -62.91 -20.32
C MET A 1 -29.17 -61.80 -20.31
N ASP A 2 -28.42 -61.68 -19.22
CA ASP A 2 -27.13 -62.35 -18.94
C ASP A 2 -26.00 -61.39 -19.40
N GLY A 3 -25.01 -60.99 -18.60
CA GLY A 3 -24.66 -61.34 -17.23
C GLY A 3 -23.57 -60.39 -16.70
N HIS A 4 -23.54 -60.27 -15.36
CA HIS A 4 -22.37 -60.42 -14.47
C HIS A 4 -20.97 -60.17 -15.06
N GLY A 5 -20.07 -59.39 -14.44
CA GLY A 5 -19.82 -59.25 -13.01
C GLY A 5 -18.63 -58.31 -12.73
N PRO A 6 -17.82 -58.50 -11.69
CA PRO A 6 -17.70 -57.57 -10.58
C PRO A 6 -16.35 -56.82 -10.48
N MET A 7 -16.34 -55.76 -9.65
CA MET A 7 -15.11 -55.16 -9.09
C MET A 7 -14.19 -56.21 -8.43
N PRO A 8 -12.86 -55.97 -8.48
CA PRO A 8 -12.08 -56.14 -7.26
C PRO A 8 -11.00 -55.05 -7.02
N LYS A 9 -11.06 -54.53 -5.78
CA LYS A 9 -9.99 -54.34 -4.77
C LYS A 9 -8.62 -53.74 -5.17
N GLY A 10 -8.41 -52.52 -4.65
CA GLY A 10 -7.28 -52.06 -3.82
C GLY A 10 -5.88 -52.67 -3.96
N VAL A 11 -4.91 -51.79 -4.23
CA VAL A 11 -3.53 -51.90 -3.75
C VAL A 11 -3.15 -50.57 -3.07
N ASP A 12 -2.44 -50.75 -1.97
CA ASP A 12 -2.09 -49.82 -0.91
C ASP A 12 -0.70 -49.16 -1.14
N GLN A 13 -0.48 -48.05 -0.44
CA GLN A 13 0.79 -47.40 -0.04
C GLN A 13 1.65 -46.59 -1.03
N GLY A 14 1.86 -45.33 -0.63
CA GLY A 14 3.22 -44.77 -0.53
C GLY A 14 3.64 -43.82 -1.63
N GLY A 15 3.43 -42.52 -1.42
CA GLY A 15 4.02 -41.48 -2.26
C GLY A 15 3.71 -40.11 -1.71
N ASP A 16 4.68 -39.55 -0.98
CA ASP A 16 4.66 -38.21 -0.39
C ASP A 16 3.99 -37.16 -1.29
N GLY A 17 2.86 -36.63 -0.83
CA GLY A 17 2.32 -35.39 -1.39
C GLY A 17 3.33 -34.26 -1.15
N PRO A 18 3.61 -33.40 -2.14
CA PRO A 18 4.42 -32.22 -1.87
C PRO A 18 3.60 -31.30 -0.97
N HIS A 19 3.98 -31.29 0.31
CA HIS A 19 3.64 -30.25 1.27
C HIS A 19 3.83 -28.88 0.61
N VAL A 20 2.73 -28.18 0.35
CA VAL A 20 2.78 -26.75 0.05
C VAL A 20 3.37 -26.07 1.28
N ALA A 21 4.56 -25.51 1.12
CA ALA A 21 5.26 -24.80 2.18
C ALA A 21 4.35 -23.71 2.76
N PRO A 22 4.16 -23.63 4.08
CA PRO A 22 3.43 -22.53 4.69
C PRO A 22 4.20 -21.23 4.42
N ALA A 23 3.47 -20.18 4.04
CA ALA A 23 4.00 -18.83 3.90
C ALA A 23 4.85 -18.48 5.13
N GLN A 24 6.10 -18.07 4.90
CA GLN A 24 7.03 -17.68 5.93
C GLN A 24 6.40 -16.58 6.79
N LYS A 25 6.05 -16.92 8.04
CA LYS A 25 5.70 -15.92 9.06
C LYS A 25 6.98 -15.22 9.50
N GLY A 26 7.33 -14.14 8.80
CA GLY A 26 8.27 -13.15 9.32
C GLY A 26 7.57 -12.27 10.35
N LEU A 27 8.03 -12.29 11.60
CA LEU A 27 7.63 -11.31 12.60
C LEU A 27 8.44 -10.03 12.33
N LEU A 28 7.79 -8.95 11.87
CA LEU A 28 8.42 -7.64 11.73
C LEU A 28 8.26 -6.88 13.06
N LEU A 29 9.36 -6.65 13.76
CA LEU A 29 9.41 -5.82 14.97
C LEU A 29 9.94 -4.43 14.61
N LEU A 30 9.20 -3.39 14.97
CA LEU A 30 9.68 -2.01 14.98
C LEU A 30 10.80 -1.89 16.02
N VAL A 31 12.01 -1.55 15.59
CA VAL A 31 13.11 -1.20 16.49
C VAL A 31 13.53 0.23 16.20
N ASP A 32 13.46 1.07 17.22
CA ASP A 32 14.04 2.41 17.25
C ASP A 32 15.53 2.36 16.85
N GLU A 33 15.94 3.22 15.91
CA GLU A 33 17.28 3.25 15.33
C GLU A 33 18.40 3.42 16.39
N LYS A 34 18.12 4.16 17.47
CA LYS A 34 19.09 4.38 18.56
C LYS A 34 19.25 3.14 19.43
N ILE A 35 18.19 2.36 19.62
CA ILE A 35 18.22 1.09 20.37
C ILE A 35 19.03 0.04 19.60
N PHE A 36 18.85 -0.03 18.28
CA PHE A 36 19.57 -0.99 17.43
C PHE A 36 21.09 -0.73 17.43
N ARG A 37 21.51 0.53 17.22
CA ARG A 37 22.93 0.94 17.24
C ARG A 37 23.64 0.63 18.56
N LYS A 38 22.92 0.64 19.68
CA LYS A 38 23.48 0.40 21.02
C LYS A 38 23.64 -1.09 21.37
N LYS A 39 22.80 -1.98 20.81
CA LYS A 39 22.77 -3.42 21.19
C LYS A 39 23.43 -4.37 20.19
N PHE A 40 23.52 -4.05 18.90
CA PHE A 40 23.86 -5.04 17.86
C PHE A 40 25.16 -4.78 17.11
N ARG A 41 25.98 -3.83 17.57
CA ARG A 41 27.20 -3.36 16.89
C ARG A 41 28.34 -4.40 16.79
N SER A 42 28.19 -5.60 17.34
CA SER A 42 29.28 -6.59 17.48
C SER A 42 28.98 -7.99 16.93
N ARG A 43 28.01 -8.16 16.00
CA ARG A 43 27.71 -9.49 15.42
C ARG A 43 27.96 -9.53 13.89
N PRO A 44 28.83 -10.42 13.40
CA PRO A 44 29.32 -10.41 12.00
C PRO A 44 28.35 -10.99 10.94
N HIS A 45 27.07 -11.19 11.26
CA HIS A 45 26.08 -11.82 10.36
C HIS A 45 24.83 -10.96 10.12
N VAL A 46 24.97 -9.63 10.21
CA VAL A 46 23.89 -8.69 9.87
C VAL A 46 24.39 -7.81 8.73
N HIS A 47 23.87 -8.01 7.52
CA HIS A 47 24.14 -7.13 6.38
C HIS A 47 23.11 -6.00 6.32
N GLN A 48 23.63 -4.78 6.18
CA GLN A 48 22.88 -3.53 6.10
C GLN A 48 22.54 -3.24 4.63
N ARG A 49 21.26 -2.97 4.33
CA ARG A 49 20.86 -2.30 3.08
C ARG A 49 20.18 -0.99 3.46
N THR A 50 20.79 0.13 3.07
CA THR A 50 20.28 1.48 3.32
C THR A 50 19.69 2.06 2.04
N GLU A 51 18.39 2.36 2.06
CA GLU A 51 17.69 3.23 1.10
C GLU A 51 16.84 4.22 1.92
N GLY A 52 17.22 5.50 1.94
CA GLY A 52 16.54 6.54 2.72
C GLY A 52 16.65 6.40 4.26
N ASP A 53 15.94 7.26 5.00
CA ASP A 53 15.95 7.36 6.48
C ASP A 53 15.33 6.14 7.21
N GLY A 54 15.33 4.95 6.61
CA GLY A 54 14.82 3.71 7.18
C GLY A 54 15.88 2.62 7.22
N VAL A 55 15.97 1.91 8.36
CA VAL A 55 16.83 0.73 8.51
C VAL A 55 16.00 -0.54 8.30
N PHE A 56 16.34 -1.34 7.30
CA PHE A 56 15.75 -2.66 7.07
C PHE A 56 16.64 -3.74 7.69
N ILE A 57 16.05 -4.68 8.43
CA ILE A 57 16.74 -5.87 8.93
C ILE A 57 16.13 -7.08 8.25
N GLN A 58 16.91 -7.76 7.41
CA GLN A 58 16.58 -9.06 6.85
C GLN A 58 17.49 -10.10 7.52
N SER A 59 16.89 -11.10 8.16
CA SER A 59 17.63 -12.22 8.76
C SER A 59 17.69 -13.37 7.74
N GLU A 60 18.80 -13.53 7.03
CA GLU A 60 19.10 -14.77 6.31
C GLU A 60 19.51 -15.86 7.31
N ALA A 61 18.60 -16.79 7.61
CA ALA A 61 18.95 -18.03 8.29
C ALA A 61 19.32 -19.09 7.25
N ILE A 62 20.63 -19.32 7.10
CA ILE A 62 21.26 -20.34 6.28
C ILE A 62 20.87 -21.76 6.72
N ARG A 63 20.60 -22.61 5.73
CA ARG A 63 20.34 -24.06 5.80
C ARG A 63 21.34 -24.79 6.72
N ARG A 64 20.85 -25.44 7.78
CA ARG A 64 21.48 -26.64 8.36
C ARG A 64 20.42 -27.71 8.62
N PRO A 65 20.60 -28.97 8.18
CA PRO A 65 19.72 -30.06 8.55
C PRO A 65 19.94 -30.42 10.03
N GLY A 66 18.89 -30.44 10.84
CA GLY A 66 18.92 -30.89 12.24
C GLY A 66 18.38 -29.92 13.29
N PHE A 67 17.87 -28.74 12.91
CA PHE A 67 17.25 -27.81 13.88
C PHE A 67 15.74 -28.11 14.02
N GLN A 68 15.35 -28.74 15.12
CA GLN A 68 13.95 -28.92 15.50
C GLN A 68 13.32 -27.59 15.98
N GLN A 69 12.00 -27.49 15.85
CA GLN A 69 11.10 -26.33 15.94
C GLN A 69 11.43 -25.23 16.98
N PRO A 70 11.09 -23.95 16.69
CA PRO A 70 11.34 -22.84 17.61
C PRO A 70 10.19 -22.68 18.62
N GLN A 71 10.11 -23.57 19.61
CA GLN A 71 9.35 -23.31 20.84
C GLN A 71 10.23 -22.79 21.99
N HIS A 72 11.56 -22.77 21.83
CA HIS A 72 12.49 -22.36 22.90
C HIS A 72 13.13 -20.96 22.74
N LEU A 73 12.75 -20.15 21.75
CA LEU A 73 13.26 -18.78 21.63
C LEU A 73 12.41 -17.73 22.36
N VAL A 74 11.24 -18.12 22.86
CA VAL A 74 10.34 -17.23 23.63
C VAL A 74 10.70 -17.21 25.13
N GLU A 75 11.42 -18.21 25.66
CA GLU A 75 11.75 -18.30 27.09
C GLU A 75 13.05 -17.61 27.53
N LYS A 76 13.87 -17.09 26.61
CA LYS A 76 15.14 -16.41 26.98
C LYS A 76 15.08 -14.88 26.99
N ILE A 77 13.89 -14.29 26.82
CA ILE A 77 13.68 -12.84 26.92
C ILE A 77 12.51 -12.54 27.86
N HIS A 78 12.61 -12.93 29.14
CA HIS A 78 12.02 -12.30 30.34
C HIS A 78 11.89 -13.31 31.49
N PRO A 79 12.35 -12.97 32.72
CA PRO A 79 11.78 -13.54 33.93
C PRO A 79 11.09 -12.42 34.73
N ALA A 80 9.82 -12.12 34.44
CA ALA A 80 9.01 -11.24 35.31
C ALA A 80 7.49 -11.26 35.02
N LEU A 81 6.85 -12.42 34.84
CA LEU A 81 5.38 -12.51 34.88
C LEU A 81 4.96 -13.80 35.61
N GLY A 82 4.14 -13.65 36.65
CA GLY A 82 3.55 -14.76 37.41
C GLY A 82 2.31 -15.36 36.73
N PRO A 83 1.74 -16.45 37.29
CA PRO A 83 0.88 -17.40 36.55
C PRO A 83 -0.46 -16.87 36.02
N ASP A 84 -0.92 -15.69 36.45
CA ASP A 84 -2.29 -15.22 36.15
C ASP A 84 -2.37 -14.03 35.18
N GLY A 85 -1.29 -13.71 34.46
CA GLY A 85 -1.34 -12.89 33.23
C GLY A 85 -1.91 -11.46 33.36
N ARG A 86 -2.09 -10.93 34.57
CA ARG A 86 -2.47 -9.53 34.83
C ARG A 86 -1.52 -8.90 35.83
N LYS A 87 -1.03 -7.69 35.54
CA LYS A 87 -0.57 -6.76 36.57
C LYS A 87 -1.64 -5.69 36.80
N PRO A 88 -1.90 -5.28 38.05
CA PRO A 88 -2.71 -4.11 38.35
C PRO A 88 -1.93 -2.83 37.98
N VAL A 89 -2.68 -1.85 37.47
CA VAL A 89 -2.25 -0.49 37.18
C VAL A 89 -1.93 0.21 38.49
N HIS A 90 -0.66 0.50 38.77
CA HIS A 90 -0.22 1.65 39.56
C HIS A 90 1.24 2.00 39.18
N ASP A 91 1.49 3.31 39.11
CA ASP A 91 2.75 4.04 38.98
C ASP A 91 3.39 4.18 37.59
N LEU A 92 3.23 5.41 37.09
CA LEU A 92 4.00 6.08 36.06
C LEU A 92 5.48 6.17 36.47
N ASP A 93 6.38 5.82 35.57
CA ASP A 93 7.82 5.95 35.72
C ASP A 93 8.28 7.38 35.33
N PRO A 94 8.82 8.22 36.25
CA PRO A 94 9.20 9.61 36.00
C PRO A 94 10.67 9.79 35.55
N PHE A 95 11.31 8.78 34.96
CA PHE A 95 12.76 8.80 34.75
C PHE A 95 13.28 9.57 33.52
N CYS A 96 12.42 9.97 32.58
CA CYS A 96 12.86 10.76 31.41
C CYS A 96 13.03 12.27 31.73
N ALA A 97 12.37 12.80 32.75
CA ALA A 97 12.50 14.20 33.15
C ALA A 97 13.72 14.46 34.06
N PHE A 98 14.15 13.47 34.85
CA PHE A 98 15.23 13.63 35.83
C PHE A 98 16.64 13.65 35.21
N SER A 99 16.84 12.96 34.09
CA SER A 99 18.16 12.82 33.47
C SER A 99 18.65 14.09 32.77
N PHE A 100 17.74 15.02 32.44
CA PHE A 100 18.08 16.29 31.78
C PHE A 100 18.19 17.47 32.78
N LEU A 101 17.43 17.43 33.89
CA LEU A 101 17.55 18.42 34.96
C LEU A 101 18.88 18.32 35.73
N GLY A 102 19.44 17.10 35.86
CA GLY A 102 20.73 16.87 36.54
C GLY A 102 21.92 17.55 35.85
N SER A 103 21.95 17.57 34.51
CA SER A 103 23.04 18.18 33.74
C SER A 103 23.03 19.72 33.79
N MET A 104 21.85 20.33 33.93
CA MET A 104 21.70 21.79 34.05
C MET A 104 22.10 22.31 35.44
N LEU A 105 21.89 21.53 36.49
CA LEU A 105 22.29 21.89 37.87
C LEU A 105 23.80 21.77 38.11
N GLU A 106 24.52 20.95 37.33
CA GLU A 106 25.99 20.86 37.41
C GLU A 106 26.73 21.98 36.66
N THR A 107 26.07 22.69 35.74
CA THR A 107 26.69 23.78 34.95
C THR A 107 26.49 25.17 35.56
N PHE A 108 25.55 25.35 36.50
CA PHE A 108 25.33 26.63 37.19
C PHE A 108 26.45 27.06 38.16
N PRO A 109 27.11 26.16 38.91
CA PRO A 109 28.22 26.55 39.80
C PRO A 109 29.45 27.10 39.06
N SER A 110 29.68 26.65 37.81
CA SER A 110 30.87 27.00 37.02
C SER A 110 30.77 28.35 36.30
N ILE A 111 29.54 28.86 36.08
CA ILE A 111 29.29 30.21 35.56
C ILE A 111 29.42 31.27 36.67
N LEU A 112 28.91 30.98 37.87
CA LEU A 112 29.07 31.86 39.03
C LEU A 112 30.53 31.96 39.50
N HIS A 113 31.31 30.89 39.37
CA HIS A 113 32.74 30.92 39.66
C HIS A 113 33.53 31.80 38.65
N ARG A 114 33.09 31.88 37.39
CA ARG A 114 33.74 32.75 36.38
C ARG A 114 33.42 34.23 36.55
N LEU A 115 32.21 34.56 36.99
CA LEU A 115 31.84 35.94 37.34
C LEU A 115 32.53 36.45 38.61
N ARG A 116 32.89 35.55 39.54
CA ARG A 116 33.66 35.88 40.75
C ARG A 116 35.12 36.26 40.45
N LEU A 117 35.71 35.69 39.41
CA LEU A 117 37.12 35.94 39.03
C LEU A 117 37.33 37.23 38.23
N GLN A 118 36.28 37.83 37.66
CA GLN A 118 36.39 39.14 36.99
C GLN A 118 36.19 40.33 37.94
N GLY A 119 35.73 40.11 39.18
CA GLY A 119 35.55 41.16 40.19
C GLY A 119 36.77 41.45 41.06
N GLU A 120 37.82 40.62 41.03
CA GLU A 120 38.96 40.69 41.96
C GLU A 120 40.22 41.41 41.42
N GLN A 121 40.14 42.13 40.29
CA GLN A 121 41.23 43.02 39.82
C GLN A 121 41.00 44.51 40.11
N GLY A 122 40.07 44.84 41.01
CA GLY A 122 39.76 46.21 41.40
C GLY A 122 39.90 46.46 42.89
N ASN A 123 41.04 47.04 43.26
CA ASN A 123 41.21 47.93 44.41
C ASN A 123 41.49 47.33 45.81
N ARG A 124 42.63 47.77 46.37
CA ARG A 124 43.05 47.59 47.76
C ARG A 124 42.30 48.58 48.65
N GLY A 125 41.86 48.13 49.82
CA GLY A 125 41.67 49.01 50.97
C GLY A 125 40.39 48.77 51.77
N PHE A 126 40.60 48.47 53.04
CA PHE A 126 39.73 48.69 54.21
C PHE A 126 38.79 47.60 54.72
N HIS A 127 39.02 47.37 56.03
CA HIS A 127 38.18 46.86 57.12
C HIS A 127 37.45 45.52 56.99
N LYS A 128 37.95 44.59 57.81
CA LYS A 128 37.29 43.41 58.33
C LYS A 128 36.01 43.83 59.08
N VAL A 129 34.85 43.48 58.55
CA VAL A 129 33.57 43.46 59.27
C VAL A 129 33.16 42.01 59.41
N ASP A 130 33.15 41.52 60.65
CA ASP A 130 32.60 40.22 60.99
C ASP A 130 31.08 40.24 60.75
N GLY A 131 30.62 39.43 59.81
CA GLY A 131 29.20 39.27 59.49
C GLY A 131 28.97 37.96 58.74
N LYS A 132 28.35 36.99 59.40
CA LYS A 132 27.77 35.81 58.75
C LYS A 132 26.58 36.27 57.90
N GLU A 133 26.83 36.66 56.65
CA GLU A 133 25.77 36.73 55.65
C GLU A 133 25.75 35.40 54.90
N ALA A 134 24.81 34.54 55.27
CA ALA A 134 24.37 33.47 54.38
C ALA A 134 23.88 34.14 53.09
N MET A 135 24.58 33.90 51.97
CA MET A 135 24.13 34.28 50.64
C MET A 135 22.77 33.64 50.39
N ASN A 136 21.70 34.37 50.72
CA ASN A 136 20.37 34.08 50.22
C ASN A 136 20.45 34.20 48.71
N THR A 137 20.40 33.06 48.02
CA THR A 137 20.08 33.05 46.59
C THR A 137 18.82 33.90 46.43
N PRO A 138 18.85 34.99 45.64
CA PRO A 138 17.73 35.92 45.58
C PRO A 138 16.50 35.12 45.17
N SER A 139 15.45 35.21 45.98
CA SER A 139 14.15 34.53 45.79
C SER A 139 13.58 34.73 44.38
N PHE A 140 14.01 35.79 43.70
CA PHE A 140 13.73 36.10 42.31
C PHE A 140 14.27 35.05 41.30
N LEU A 141 15.47 34.49 41.50
CA LEU A 141 16.03 33.48 40.60
C LEU A 141 15.32 32.12 40.72
N LYS A 142 14.84 31.78 41.91
CA LYS A 142 14.03 30.56 42.13
C LYS A 142 12.67 30.69 41.43
N GLY A 143 12.05 31.88 41.48
CA GLY A 143 10.81 32.17 40.75
C GLY A 143 10.97 32.06 39.22
N LEU A 144 12.08 32.54 38.67
CA LEU A 144 12.35 32.50 37.23
C LEU A 144 12.52 31.07 36.69
N VAL A 145 13.17 30.17 37.44
CA VAL A 145 13.30 28.75 37.07
C VAL A 145 11.94 28.05 37.10
N TRP A 146 11.10 28.33 38.10
CA TRP A 146 9.72 27.80 38.16
C TRP A 146 8.79 28.36 37.07
N LEU A 147 9.11 29.53 36.50
CA LEU A 147 8.36 30.13 35.39
C LEU A 147 8.81 29.61 34.02
N LEU A 148 10.08 29.19 33.87
CA LEU A 148 10.64 28.67 32.62
C LEU A 148 10.42 27.17 32.40
N VAL A 149 10.29 26.38 33.47
CA VAL A 149 10.03 24.92 33.39
C VAL A 149 8.68 24.60 32.69
N PRO A 150 7.55 25.27 32.99
CA PRO A 150 6.30 25.06 32.26
C PRO A 150 6.42 25.41 30.77
N VAL A 151 7.18 26.46 30.44
CA VAL A 151 7.40 26.90 29.05
C VAL A 151 8.23 25.88 28.25
N TRP A 152 9.20 25.21 28.89
CA TRP A 152 9.97 24.14 28.25
C TRP A 152 9.18 22.83 28.10
N VAL A 153 8.32 22.48 29.06
CA VAL A 153 7.45 21.30 28.97
C VAL A 153 6.35 21.50 27.93
N LEU A 154 5.83 22.71 27.77
CA LEU A 154 4.88 23.08 26.71
C LEU A 154 5.50 23.19 25.31
N SER A 155 6.83 23.29 25.21
CA SER A 155 7.54 23.38 23.92
C SER A 155 7.97 22.01 23.37
N CYS A 156 7.69 20.91 24.08
CA CYS A 156 7.92 19.55 23.63
C CYS A 156 6.62 18.93 23.09
N SER A 157 5.99 19.58 22.12
CA SER A 157 4.94 18.92 21.35
C SER A 157 5.59 17.81 20.52
N PRO A 158 5.09 16.55 20.59
CA PRO A 158 5.58 15.50 19.73
C PRO A 158 5.47 15.96 18.27
N LYS A 159 6.58 15.87 17.53
CA LYS A 159 6.58 16.22 16.11
C LYS A 159 5.84 15.11 15.37
N ALA A 160 4.93 15.49 14.48
CA ALA A 160 4.29 14.53 13.60
C ALA A 160 5.34 13.74 12.80
N GLU A 161 5.20 12.43 12.79
CA GLU A 161 6.06 11.48 12.09
C GLU A 161 5.24 10.65 11.10
N VAL A 162 5.92 10.00 10.14
CA VAL A 162 5.28 9.08 9.20
C VAL A 162 5.42 7.65 9.75
N TYR A 163 4.29 7.03 10.07
CA TYR A 163 4.22 5.61 10.44
C TYR A 163 3.81 4.79 9.23
N LYS A 164 4.53 3.70 8.97
CA LYS A 164 4.35 2.88 7.76
C LYS A 164 4.27 1.40 8.10
N VAL A 165 3.28 0.73 7.52
CA VAL A 165 3.09 -0.72 7.64
C VAL A 165 2.80 -1.30 6.27
N ALA A 166 3.43 -2.42 5.94
CA ALA A 166 3.21 -3.16 4.70
C ALA A 166 2.88 -4.63 5.00
N ARG A 167 1.93 -5.20 4.26
CA ARG A 167 1.54 -6.61 4.37
C ARG A 167 0.88 -7.13 3.09
N PRO A 168 0.94 -8.45 2.81
CA PRO A 168 0.23 -9.04 1.67
C PRO A 168 -1.29 -8.93 1.85
N LEU A 169 -1.98 -8.43 0.83
CA LEU A 169 -3.44 -8.33 0.76
C LEU A 169 -3.88 -8.10 -0.70
N MET A 170 -5.09 -8.54 -1.10
CA MET A 170 -5.62 -8.35 -2.45
C MET A 170 -4.73 -8.89 -3.57
N GLY A 171 -3.99 -9.98 -3.30
CA GLY A 171 -3.05 -10.57 -4.24
C GLY A 171 -1.84 -9.69 -4.58
N THR A 172 -1.50 -8.72 -3.71
CA THR A 172 -0.32 -7.85 -3.82
C THR A 172 0.24 -7.48 -2.45
N VAL A 173 1.25 -6.61 -2.38
CA VAL A 173 1.69 -5.97 -1.14
C VAL A 173 0.96 -4.63 -1.01
N VAL A 174 0.24 -4.48 0.11
CA VAL A 174 -0.41 -3.23 0.48
C VAL A 174 0.42 -2.53 1.56
N GLU A 175 0.71 -1.26 1.32
CA GLU A 175 1.46 -0.38 2.21
C GLU A 175 0.60 0.83 2.57
N ILE A 176 0.50 1.12 3.87
CA ILE A 176 -0.20 2.30 4.38
C ILE A 176 0.79 3.11 5.20
N SER A 177 0.94 4.38 4.82
CA SER A 177 1.71 5.40 5.54
C SER A 177 0.75 6.43 6.11
N ALA A 178 0.81 6.71 7.41
CA ALA A 178 -0.03 7.71 8.09
C ALA A 178 0.85 8.70 8.86
N VAL A 179 0.50 9.98 8.78
CA VAL A 179 1.15 11.05 9.56
C VAL A 179 0.40 11.22 10.87
N SER A 180 1.10 11.12 12.00
CA SER A 180 0.53 11.33 13.34
C SER A 180 1.62 11.77 14.32
N ASP A 181 1.23 12.40 15.43
CA ASP A 181 2.09 12.71 16.58
C ASP A 181 1.97 11.66 17.70
N ASP A 182 1.06 10.70 17.59
CA ASP A 182 0.90 9.55 18.49
C ASP A 182 1.06 8.21 17.75
N PRO A 183 2.12 7.43 18.04
CA PRO A 183 2.32 6.10 17.45
C PRO A 183 1.14 5.15 17.62
N ARG A 184 0.40 5.23 18.74
CA ARG A 184 -0.75 4.36 19.01
C ARG A 184 -1.94 4.73 18.16
N HIS A 185 -2.18 6.03 17.96
CA HIS A 185 -3.20 6.54 17.06
C HIS A 185 -2.95 6.09 15.62
N ALA A 186 -1.73 6.29 15.12
CA ALA A 186 -1.34 5.83 13.79
C ALA A 186 -1.51 4.33 13.62
N ALA A 187 -1.01 3.52 14.56
CA ALA A 187 -1.13 2.06 14.50
C ALA A 187 -2.60 1.60 14.47
N GLY A 188 -3.47 2.20 15.30
CA GLY A 188 -4.89 1.89 15.34
C GLY A 188 -5.62 2.27 14.05
N ALA A 189 -5.32 3.44 13.48
CA ALA A 189 -5.93 3.90 12.22
C ALA A 189 -5.48 3.05 11.02
N ILE A 190 -4.17 2.76 10.93
CA ILE A 190 -3.61 1.88 9.91
C ILE A 190 -4.24 0.49 10.01
N GLN A 191 -4.34 -0.09 11.21
CA GLN A 191 -4.95 -1.40 11.39
C GLN A 191 -6.41 -1.42 10.92
N ALA A 192 -7.21 -0.41 11.28
CA ALA A 192 -8.59 -0.30 10.82
C ALA A 192 -8.71 -0.20 9.29
N ALA A 193 -7.80 0.52 8.63
CA ALA A 193 -7.80 0.63 7.17
C ALA A 193 -7.49 -0.71 6.50
N PHE A 194 -6.53 -1.47 7.02
CA PHE A 194 -6.23 -2.82 6.54
C PHE A 194 -7.38 -3.80 6.78
N ASP A 195 -8.05 -3.72 7.92
CA ASP A 195 -9.22 -4.56 8.23
C ASP A 195 -10.37 -4.29 7.23
N GLU A 196 -10.59 -3.03 6.86
CA GLU A 196 -11.57 -2.68 5.84
C GLU A 196 -11.20 -3.24 4.46
N MET A 197 -9.94 -3.08 4.02
CA MET A 197 -9.49 -3.67 2.76
C MET A 197 -9.63 -5.20 2.75
N ALA A 198 -9.34 -5.88 3.87
CA ALA A 198 -9.47 -7.32 4.00
C ALA A 198 -10.94 -7.78 3.97
N ARG A 199 -11.86 -7.00 4.56
CA ARG A 199 -13.30 -7.23 4.47
C ARG A 199 -13.78 -7.14 3.03
N LEU A 200 -13.34 -6.12 2.28
CA LEU A 200 -13.69 -5.94 0.87
C LEU A 200 -13.11 -7.06 -0.02
N GLU A 201 -11.87 -7.48 0.21
CA GLU A 201 -11.29 -8.64 -0.49
C GLU A 201 -12.12 -9.91 -0.25
N ALA A 202 -12.55 -10.16 0.99
CA ALA A 202 -13.40 -11.32 1.29
C ALA A 202 -14.75 -11.28 0.56
N MET A 203 -15.30 -10.09 0.34
CA MET A 203 -16.57 -9.88 -0.38
C MET A 203 -16.43 -9.99 -1.90
N MET A 204 -15.35 -9.45 -2.47
CA MET A 204 -15.19 -9.20 -3.92
C MET A 204 -14.22 -10.15 -4.63
N SER A 205 -13.61 -11.10 -3.92
CA SER A 205 -12.69 -12.06 -4.55
C SER A 205 -13.41 -13.22 -5.24
N VAL A 206 -13.22 -13.33 -6.56
CA VAL A 206 -13.69 -14.47 -7.37
C VAL A 206 -12.94 -15.77 -7.07
N PHE A 207 -11.85 -15.71 -6.30
CA PHE A 207 -11.06 -16.87 -5.90
C PHE A 207 -11.56 -17.51 -4.59
N ARG A 208 -12.58 -16.92 -3.96
CA ARG A 208 -13.19 -17.43 -2.72
C ARG A 208 -14.61 -17.87 -3.04
N ASP A 209 -14.90 -19.14 -2.88
CA ASP A 209 -16.20 -19.71 -3.27
C ASP A 209 -17.37 -19.14 -2.45
N GLU A 210 -17.10 -18.77 -1.21
CA GLU A 210 -18.07 -18.18 -0.27
C GLU A 210 -18.22 -16.66 -0.41
N SER A 211 -17.42 -16.00 -1.26
CA SER A 211 -17.54 -14.55 -1.44
C SER A 211 -18.90 -14.17 -2.02
N GLU A 212 -19.30 -12.93 -1.75
CA GLU A 212 -20.59 -12.42 -2.23
C GLU A 212 -20.61 -12.37 -3.77
N ILE A 213 -19.49 -12.00 -4.41
CA ILE A 213 -19.35 -12.00 -5.87
C ILE A 213 -19.44 -13.42 -6.46
N SER A 214 -18.84 -14.42 -5.81
CA SER A 214 -18.91 -15.81 -6.27
C SER A 214 -20.33 -16.36 -6.15
N ARG A 215 -21.05 -16.04 -5.06
CA ARG A 215 -22.48 -16.36 -4.92
C ARG A 215 -23.30 -15.69 -6.02
N LEU A 216 -23.07 -14.39 -6.27
CA LEU A 216 -23.75 -13.65 -7.31
C LEU A 216 -23.57 -14.32 -8.69
N ASN A 217 -22.33 -14.67 -9.04
CA ASN A 217 -22.00 -15.32 -10.31
C ASN A 217 -22.70 -16.67 -10.52
N ARG A 218 -22.95 -17.43 -9.45
CA ARG A 218 -23.66 -18.72 -9.55
C ARG A 218 -25.17 -18.56 -9.75
N GLU A 219 -25.76 -17.50 -9.21
CA GLU A 219 -27.22 -17.43 -9.03
C GLU A 219 -27.92 -16.38 -9.93
N ALA A 220 -27.21 -15.33 -10.33
CA ALA A 220 -27.80 -14.16 -10.99
C ALA A 220 -28.42 -14.42 -12.37
N SER A 221 -27.99 -15.47 -13.09
CA SER A 221 -28.62 -15.89 -14.34
C SER A 221 -29.98 -16.58 -14.15
N SER A 222 -30.27 -17.08 -12.94
CA SER A 222 -31.52 -17.80 -12.65
C SER A 222 -32.55 -16.93 -11.94
N ARG A 223 -32.10 -15.96 -11.13
CA ARG A 223 -32.97 -15.10 -10.34
C ARG A 223 -32.27 -13.79 -9.96
N PRO A 224 -33.01 -12.72 -9.62
CA PRO A 224 -32.44 -11.57 -8.94
C PRO A 224 -31.80 -11.96 -7.60
N VAL A 225 -30.56 -11.52 -7.39
CA VAL A 225 -29.78 -11.77 -6.19
C VAL A 225 -29.58 -10.45 -5.46
N ARG A 226 -30.02 -10.38 -4.19
CA ARG A 226 -29.75 -9.25 -3.33
C ARG A 226 -28.28 -9.23 -2.92
N VAL A 227 -27.66 -8.05 -2.99
CA VAL A 227 -26.25 -7.84 -2.64
C VAL A 227 -26.09 -6.75 -1.58
N SER A 228 -24.92 -6.70 -0.94
CA SER A 228 -24.53 -5.62 -0.04
C SER A 228 -24.54 -4.26 -0.76
N PRO A 229 -24.74 -3.14 -0.03
CA PRO A 229 -24.65 -1.79 -0.59
C PRO A 229 -23.33 -1.54 -1.33
N GLU A 230 -22.21 -1.97 -0.75
CA GLU A 230 -20.88 -1.75 -1.31
C GLU A 230 -20.65 -2.55 -2.60
N LEU A 231 -21.10 -3.81 -2.66
CA LEU A 231 -21.01 -4.58 -3.90
C LEU A 231 -21.92 -3.99 -4.98
N PHE A 232 -23.11 -3.53 -4.61
CA PHE A 232 -24.01 -2.85 -5.55
C PHE A 232 -23.38 -1.58 -6.13
N GLU A 233 -22.77 -0.75 -5.27
CA GLU A 233 -22.07 0.48 -5.65
C GLU A 233 -20.93 0.19 -6.63
N VAL A 234 -20.07 -0.79 -6.34
CA VAL A 234 -18.96 -1.16 -7.23
C VAL A 234 -19.46 -1.64 -8.58
N ILE A 235 -20.54 -2.43 -8.63
CA ILE A 235 -21.13 -2.88 -9.89
C ILE A 235 -21.70 -1.69 -10.65
N GLU A 236 -22.42 -0.77 -10.00
CA GLU A 236 -22.96 0.42 -10.63
C GLU A 236 -21.87 1.33 -11.22
N MET A 237 -20.81 1.59 -10.45
CA MET A 237 -19.62 2.32 -10.92
C MET A 237 -18.99 1.64 -12.13
N SER A 238 -18.89 0.30 -12.08
CA SER A 238 -18.32 -0.49 -13.17
C SER A 238 -19.13 -0.38 -14.46
N LEU A 239 -20.46 -0.45 -14.38
CA LEU A 239 -21.33 -0.29 -15.55
C LEU A 239 -21.27 1.13 -16.12
N ALA A 240 -21.09 2.14 -15.27
CA ALA A 240 -20.86 3.51 -15.73
C ALA A 240 -19.52 3.62 -16.49
N LEU A 241 -18.44 3.05 -15.96
CA LEU A 241 -17.15 2.96 -16.64
C LEU A 241 -17.23 2.20 -17.96
N SER A 242 -18.00 1.11 -18.03
CA SER A 242 -18.23 0.38 -19.28
C SER A 242 -18.90 1.23 -20.34
N ARG A 243 -19.87 2.07 -19.96
CA ARG A 243 -20.49 3.04 -20.88
C ARG A 243 -19.49 4.10 -21.34
N THR A 244 -18.76 4.72 -20.41
CA THR A 244 -17.77 5.76 -20.69
C THR A 244 -16.66 5.26 -21.62
N THR A 245 -16.21 4.03 -21.43
CA THR A 245 -15.14 3.41 -22.24
C THR A 245 -15.65 2.66 -23.47
N ARG A 246 -16.96 2.76 -23.79
CA ARG A 246 -17.60 2.06 -24.92
C ARG A 246 -17.34 0.55 -24.91
N GLY A 247 -17.38 -0.03 -23.72
CA GLY A 247 -17.18 -1.45 -23.45
C GLY A 247 -15.72 -1.88 -23.38
N ALA A 248 -14.73 -0.99 -23.50
CA ALA A 248 -13.32 -1.39 -23.35
C ALA A 248 -12.98 -1.82 -21.92
N PHE A 249 -13.62 -1.22 -20.91
CA PHE A 249 -13.70 -1.77 -19.56
C PHE A 249 -15.04 -2.50 -19.40
N ASP A 250 -15.02 -3.77 -19.00
CA ASP A 250 -16.25 -4.54 -18.74
C ASP A 250 -16.00 -5.57 -17.64
N ILE A 251 -16.75 -5.49 -16.54
CA ILE A 251 -16.62 -6.45 -15.45
C ILE A 251 -17.21 -7.82 -15.78
N THR A 252 -17.94 -7.99 -16.89
CA THR A 252 -18.50 -9.28 -17.32
C THR A 252 -17.46 -10.18 -18.01
N VAL A 253 -16.18 -9.81 -17.98
CA VAL A 253 -15.05 -10.59 -18.54
C VAL A 253 -14.77 -11.90 -17.82
N GLY A 254 -15.45 -12.22 -16.71
CA GLY A 254 -15.21 -13.43 -15.92
C GLY A 254 -15.08 -14.72 -16.74
N PRO A 255 -15.96 -15.00 -17.71
CA PRO A 255 -15.82 -16.17 -18.60
C PRO A 255 -14.55 -16.15 -19.46
N LEU A 256 -14.11 -14.98 -19.93
CA LEU A 256 -12.85 -14.83 -20.67
C LEU A 256 -11.65 -15.05 -19.75
N MET A 257 -11.70 -14.57 -18.51
CA MET A 257 -10.63 -14.78 -17.52
C MET A 257 -10.44 -16.26 -17.17
N GLN A 258 -11.50 -17.06 -17.23
CA GLN A 258 -11.45 -18.52 -17.08
C GLN A 258 -10.94 -19.24 -18.34
N LEU A 259 -11.26 -18.70 -19.52
CA LEU A 259 -10.81 -19.26 -20.80
C LEU A 259 -9.30 -19.11 -20.99
N TRP A 260 -8.77 -17.91 -20.69
CA TRP A 260 -7.35 -17.62 -20.86
C TRP A 260 -6.51 -18.27 -19.76
N PRO A 261 -5.35 -18.87 -20.09
CA PRO A 261 -4.56 -19.69 -19.16
C PRO A 261 -3.71 -18.87 -18.19
N PHE A 262 -4.15 -17.69 -17.74
CA PHE A 262 -3.34 -16.81 -16.87
C PHE A 262 -2.95 -17.53 -15.57
N TYR A 263 -3.90 -18.28 -15.00
CA TYR A 263 -3.71 -19.03 -13.75
C TYR A 263 -3.47 -20.54 -13.97
N ALA A 264 -3.56 -21.02 -15.22
CA ALA A 264 -3.36 -22.43 -15.54
C ALA A 264 -1.87 -22.80 -15.56
N LYS A 265 -1.56 -24.06 -15.18
CA LYS A 265 -0.20 -24.62 -15.30
C LYS A 265 0.22 -24.76 -16.76
N GLU A 266 -0.70 -25.24 -17.60
CA GLU A 266 -0.49 -25.38 -19.03
C GLU A 266 -0.91 -24.11 -19.76
N LYS A 267 -0.02 -23.57 -20.60
CA LYS A 267 -0.25 -22.34 -21.36
C LYS A 267 -0.73 -22.68 -22.77
N ARG A 268 -2.00 -23.07 -22.89
CA ARG A 268 -2.67 -23.28 -24.19
C ARG A 268 -3.41 -22.01 -24.60
N LEU A 269 -3.11 -21.49 -25.78
CA LEU A 269 -3.87 -20.39 -26.35
C LEU A 269 -5.29 -20.85 -26.73
N PRO A 270 -6.34 -20.08 -26.39
CA PRO A 270 -7.68 -20.40 -26.84
C PRO A 270 -7.79 -20.19 -28.36
N SER A 271 -8.52 -21.09 -29.01
CA SER A 271 -8.85 -20.97 -30.43
C SER A 271 -9.88 -19.86 -30.65
N ALA A 272 -9.95 -19.34 -31.88
CA ALA A 272 -10.95 -18.34 -32.25
C ALA A 272 -12.39 -18.82 -31.99
N GLY A 273 -12.68 -20.11 -32.22
CA GLY A 273 -14.00 -20.70 -31.95
C GLY A 273 -14.34 -20.71 -30.45
N GLU A 274 -13.39 -21.07 -29.59
CA GLU A 274 -13.58 -21.03 -28.13
C GLU A 274 -13.82 -19.60 -27.64
N ILE A 275 -13.07 -18.61 -28.15
CA ILE A 275 -13.26 -17.20 -27.82
C ILE A 275 -14.66 -16.73 -28.22
N GLN A 276 -15.11 -17.03 -29.44
CA GLN A 276 -16.43 -16.62 -29.93
C GLN A 276 -17.59 -17.22 -29.11
N GLU A 277 -17.45 -18.47 -28.66
CA GLU A 277 -18.45 -19.10 -27.79
C GLU A 277 -18.50 -18.47 -26.39
N VAL A 278 -17.36 -18.03 -25.87
CA VAL A 278 -17.29 -17.33 -24.57
C VAL A 278 -17.81 -15.89 -24.68
N LEU A 279 -17.53 -15.18 -25.77
CA LEU A 279 -17.99 -13.82 -26.00
C LEU A 279 -19.50 -13.65 -25.96
N ARG A 280 -20.27 -14.69 -26.32
CA ARG A 280 -21.75 -14.68 -26.18
C ARG A 280 -22.23 -14.47 -24.74
N ARG A 281 -21.36 -14.67 -23.75
CA ARG A 281 -21.61 -14.53 -22.31
C ARG A 281 -20.94 -13.28 -21.71
N VAL A 282 -20.42 -12.39 -22.55
CA VAL A 282 -19.77 -11.15 -22.14
C VAL A 282 -20.56 -9.97 -22.69
N GLY A 283 -20.78 -8.96 -21.85
CA GLY A 283 -21.45 -7.73 -22.22
C GLY A 283 -22.16 -7.10 -21.03
N TYR A 284 -21.66 -5.95 -20.57
CA TYR A 284 -22.21 -5.18 -19.45
C TYR A 284 -23.70 -4.81 -19.61
N ALA A 285 -24.21 -4.71 -20.85
CA ALA A 285 -25.61 -4.43 -21.14
C ALA A 285 -26.57 -5.54 -20.67
N HIS A 286 -26.06 -6.74 -20.42
CA HIS A 286 -26.84 -7.88 -19.93
C HIS A 286 -26.89 -7.96 -18.39
N VAL A 287 -26.25 -7.02 -17.69
CA VAL A 287 -26.33 -6.88 -16.23
C VAL A 287 -27.53 -5.99 -15.88
N ILE A 288 -28.48 -6.52 -15.13
CA ILE A 288 -29.70 -5.83 -14.74
C ILE A 288 -29.61 -5.46 -13.26
N LEU A 289 -29.71 -4.16 -12.96
CA LEU A 289 -29.71 -3.62 -11.61
C LEU A 289 -31.11 -3.18 -11.19
N SER A 290 -31.50 -3.49 -9.95
CA SER A 290 -32.63 -2.88 -9.27
C SER A 290 -32.12 -2.06 -8.08
N PRO A 291 -31.97 -0.72 -8.20
CA PRO A 291 -31.47 0.12 -7.12
C PRO A 291 -32.33 0.09 -5.86
N LYS A 292 -33.67 0.03 -6.02
CA LYS A 292 -34.60 0.01 -4.89
C LYS A 292 -34.44 -1.26 -4.05
N GLU A 293 -34.33 -2.41 -4.72
CA GLU A 293 -34.24 -3.72 -4.06
C GLU A 293 -32.78 -4.13 -3.75
N ARG A 294 -31.80 -3.41 -4.32
CA ARG A 294 -30.37 -3.78 -4.35
C ARG A 294 -30.15 -5.20 -4.84
N THR A 295 -30.80 -5.53 -5.95
CA THR A 295 -30.67 -6.83 -6.60
C THR A 295 -29.95 -6.72 -7.93
N VAL A 296 -29.18 -7.75 -8.27
CA VAL A 296 -28.49 -7.91 -9.54
C VAL A 296 -28.94 -9.22 -10.19
N SER A 297 -29.19 -9.21 -11.50
CA SER A 297 -29.45 -10.41 -12.31
C SER A 297 -28.75 -10.32 -13.66
N PHE A 298 -28.52 -11.46 -14.29
CA PHE A 298 -27.90 -11.57 -15.61
C PHE A 298 -28.93 -12.04 -16.65
N ALA A 299 -28.99 -11.35 -17.79
CA ALA A 299 -29.89 -11.71 -18.88
C ALA A 299 -29.41 -12.95 -19.66
N VAL A 300 -28.12 -13.29 -19.57
CA VAL A 300 -27.52 -14.40 -20.32
C VAL A 300 -27.02 -15.48 -19.34
N PRO A 301 -27.37 -16.76 -19.55
CA PRO A 301 -26.81 -17.88 -18.79
C PRO A 301 -25.30 -18.00 -18.95
N GLY A 302 -24.59 -18.24 -17.84
CA GLY A 302 -23.14 -18.44 -17.85
C GLY A 302 -22.31 -17.15 -17.90
N MET A 303 -22.95 -15.99 -17.77
CA MET A 303 -22.25 -14.74 -17.44
C MET A 303 -21.60 -14.85 -16.06
N ALA A 304 -20.47 -14.18 -15.89
CA ALA A 304 -19.82 -14.02 -14.59
C ALA A 304 -19.12 -12.66 -14.52
N LEU A 305 -19.20 -12.02 -13.35
CA LEU A 305 -18.49 -10.79 -13.06
C LEU A 305 -17.10 -11.07 -12.49
N ASP A 306 -16.12 -10.29 -12.92
CA ASP A 306 -14.78 -10.17 -12.36
C ASP A 306 -14.52 -8.68 -12.08
N LEU A 307 -14.16 -8.37 -10.83
CA LEU A 307 -13.95 -7.00 -10.35
C LEU A 307 -12.46 -6.61 -10.30
N GLY A 308 -11.56 -7.42 -10.87
CA GLY A 308 -10.11 -7.24 -10.77
C GLY A 308 -9.59 -5.89 -11.27
N GLY A 309 -10.30 -5.26 -12.23
CA GLY A 309 -9.97 -3.94 -12.78
C GLY A 309 -10.57 -2.74 -12.02
N ILE A 310 -11.20 -2.93 -10.87
CA ILE A 310 -11.76 -1.83 -10.06
C ILE A 310 -11.67 -2.05 -8.55
N ALA A 311 -11.68 -3.31 -8.09
CA ALA A 311 -11.79 -3.65 -6.67
C ALA A 311 -10.62 -3.11 -5.83
N LYS A 312 -9.40 -3.06 -6.37
CA LYS A 312 -8.22 -2.53 -5.66
C LYS A 312 -8.37 -1.02 -5.46
N GLY A 313 -8.73 -0.30 -6.51
CA GLY A 313 -9.03 1.13 -6.42
C GLY A 313 -10.13 1.43 -5.41
N TYR A 314 -11.22 0.65 -5.41
CA TYR A 314 -12.30 0.81 -4.42
C TYR A 314 -11.81 0.57 -2.98
N ALA A 315 -11.02 -0.48 -2.75
CA ALA A 315 -10.44 -0.75 -1.43
C ALA A 315 -9.50 0.36 -0.96
N ILE A 316 -8.71 0.96 -1.86
CA ILE A 316 -7.87 2.13 -1.56
C ILE A 316 -8.75 3.32 -1.13
N ASP A 317 -9.81 3.64 -1.88
CA ASP A 317 -10.73 4.74 -1.55
C ASP A 317 -11.37 4.52 -0.16
N ARG A 318 -11.80 3.30 0.14
CA ARG A 318 -12.36 2.93 1.45
C ARG A 318 -11.32 3.01 2.58
N ALA A 319 -10.10 2.56 2.35
CA ALA A 319 -9.01 2.69 3.32
C ALA A 319 -8.70 4.16 3.63
N VAL A 320 -8.67 5.02 2.61
CA VAL A 320 -8.49 6.47 2.77
C VAL A 320 -9.63 7.08 3.58
N ALA A 321 -10.88 6.70 3.30
CA ALA A 321 -12.04 7.15 4.08
C ALA A 321 -11.90 6.76 5.56
N VAL A 322 -11.56 5.50 5.85
CA VAL A 322 -11.33 5.03 7.23
C VAL A 322 -10.22 5.82 7.92
N LEU A 323 -9.10 6.09 7.25
CA LEU A 323 -8.02 6.88 7.85
C LEU A 323 -8.47 8.31 8.18
N LYS A 324 -9.23 8.95 7.28
CA LYS A 324 -9.81 10.29 7.51
C LYS A 324 -10.82 10.29 8.66
N GLU A 325 -11.72 9.31 8.73
CA GLU A 325 -12.68 9.12 9.82
C GLU A 325 -11.99 8.91 11.18
N ARG A 326 -10.81 8.28 11.17
CA ARG A 326 -9.96 8.11 12.35
C ARG A 326 -9.14 9.35 12.70
N GLY A 327 -9.30 10.46 11.98
CA GLY A 327 -8.61 11.72 12.27
C GLY A 327 -7.17 11.80 11.76
N ILE A 328 -6.76 10.91 10.84
CA ILE A 328 -5.47 11.06 10.16
C ILE A 328 -5.59 12.18 9.12
N GLY A 329 -4.76 13.22 9.25
CA GLY A 329 -4.79 14.39 8.37
C GLY A 329 -3.96 14.25 7.09
N ALA A 330 -3.00 13.33 7.06
CA ALA A 330 -2.21 13.03 5.87
C ALA A 330 -1.81 11.56 5.84
N ALA A 331 -1.97 10.93 4.67
CA ALA A 331 -1.61 9.53 4.48
C ALA A 331 -1.36 9.20 3.00
N LEU A 332 -0.73 8.05 2.78
CA LEU A 332 -0.58 7.40 1.49
C LEU A 332 -0.94 5.92 1.64
N VAL A 333 -1.89 5.46 0.82
CA VAL A 333 -2.27 4.04 0.69
C VAL A 333 -1.79 3.57 -0.67
N ASN A 334 -1.00 2.51 -0.73
CA ASN A 334 -0.45 1.91 -1.94
C ASN A 334 -0.76 0.41 -1.96
N ALA A 335 -1.48 -0.06 -2.97
CA ALA A 335 -1.75 -1.47 -3.22
C ALA A 335 -1.14 -1.87 -4.58
N GLY A 336 0.08 -2.40 -4.56
CA GLY A 336 0.72 -2.91 -5.78
C GLY A 336 1.04 -1.88 -6.85
N GLY A 337 1.20 -0.60 -6.49
CA GLY A 337 1.44 0.51 -7.42
C GLY A 337 0.23 1.42 -7.60
N ASP A 338 -0.97 0.92 -7.33
CA ASP A 338 -2.20 1.73 -7.28
C ASP A 338 -2.24 2.44 -5.94
N LEU A 339 -2.40 3.76 -5.95
CA LEU A 339 -2.25 4.52 -4.71
C LEU A 339 -3.12 5.76 -4.64
N PHE A 340 -3.35 6.19 -3.40
CA PHE A 340 -4.01 7.45 -3.08
C PHE A 340 -3.20 8.14 -2.00
N ALA A 341 -2.90 9.42 -2.20
CA ALA A 341 -2.27 10.25 -1.18
C ALA A 341 -3.11 11.49 -0.89
N TYR A 342 -3.20 11.86 0.39
CA TYR A 342 -3.84 13.09 0.84
C TYR A 342 -3.00 13.78 1.92
N GLY A 343 -3.23 15.09 2.08
CA GLY A 343 -2.45 15.93 2.96
C GLY A 343 -0.96 15.97 2.59
N GLU A 344 -0.14 16.42 3.55
CA GLU A 344 1.30 16.60 3.35
C GLU A 344 2.11 15.86 4.42
N LYS A 345 3.33 15.45 4.06
CA LYS A 345 4.29 14.90 5.02
C LYS A 345 4.80 16.02 5.95
N PRO A 346 5.35 15.66 7.13
CA PRO A 346 5.98 16.61 8.03
C PRO A 346 6.95 17.57 7.33
N GLY A 347 6.84 18.87 7.66
CA GLY A 347 7.61 19.94 7.02
C GLY A 347 7.05 20.40 5.68
N ASN A 348 5.74 20.28 5.46
CA ASN A 348 5.00 20.71 4.27
C ASN A 348 5.57 20.12 2.96
N LYS A 349 5.92 18.83 3.01
CA LYS A 349 6.49 18.12 1.86
C LYS A 349 5.40 17.32 1.16
N PRO A 350 5.24 17.41 -0.16
CA PRO A 350 4.28 16.59 -0.88
C PRO A 350 4.69 15.11 -0.83
N TRP A 351 3.71 14.22 -1.00
CA TRP A 351 4.00 12.84 -1.33
C TRP A 351 4.66 12.80 -2.71
N ARG A 352 5.69 11.96 -2.88
CA ARG A 352 6.40 11.80 -4.16
C ARG A 352 6.27 10.37 -4.60
N VAL A 353 5.74 10.18 -5.81
CA VAL A 353 5.35 8.88 -6.35
C VAL A 353 6.05 8.68 -7.68
N GLY A 354 6.74 7.54 -7.84
CA GLY A 354 7.44 7.20 -9.07
C GLY A 354 6.50 6.60 -10.12
N LEU A 355 6.59 7.09 -11.36
CA LEU A 355 6.03 6.43 -12.53
C LEU A 355 7.06 5.42 -13.05
N ARG A 356 6.80 4.11 -12.87
CA ARG A 356 7.76 3.05 -13.20
C ARG A 356 7.87 2.81 -14.71
N HIS A 357 9.07 2.48 -15.17
CA HIS A 357 9.31 2.06 -16.55
C HIS A 357 8.74 0.64 -16.81
N PRO A 358 7.85 0.44 -17.81
CA PRO A 358 7.09 -0.81 -17.97
C PRO A 358 7.90 -2.00 -18.47
N ARG A 359 9.15 -1.77 -18.89
CA ARG A 359 10.10 -2.80 -19.32
C ARG A 359 11.33 -2.91 -18.43
N ASN A 360 11.51 -2.00 -17.47
CA ASN A 360 12.65 -1.98 -16.56
C ASN A 360 12.19 -1.58 -15.15
N PRO A 361 11.97 -2.56 -14.25
CA PRO A 361 11.39 -2.27 -12.93
C PRO A 361 12.33 -1.48 -12.00
N GLN A 362 13.61 -1.32 -12.34
CA GLN A 362 14.57 -0.51 -11.57
C GLN A 362 14.57 0.97 -11.96
N GLU A 363 13.83 1.33 -13.01
CA GLU A 363 13.83 2.67 -13.56
C GLU A 363 12.47 3.36 -13.43
N LEU A 364 12.53 4.67 -13.25
CA LEU A 364 11.36 5.55 -13.23
C LEU A 364 11.38 6.44 -14.47
N LEU A 365 10.23 6.60 -15.10
CA LEU A 365 10.00 7.58 -16.17
C LEU A 365 9.89 9.00 -15.59
N ALA A 366 9.27 9.12 -14.41
CA ALA A 366 9.04 10.40 -13.74
C ALA A 366 8.82 10.20 -12.23
N ALA A 367 8.91 11.29 -11.46
CA ALA A 367 8.49 11.33 -10.06
C ALA A 367 7.50 12.47 -9.86
N LEU A 368 6.27 12.13 -9.47
CA LEU A 368 5.13 13.02 -9.44
C LEU A 368 4.87 13.47 -7.99
N PRO A 369 4.76 14.78 -7.71
CA PRO A 369 4.20 15.25 -6.46
C PRO A 369 2.69 14.93 -6.43
N LEU A 370 2.23 14.31 -5.35
CA LEU A 370 0.84 13.90 -5.18
C LEU A 370 0.27 14.48 -3.88
N SER A 371 -0.91 15.07 -4.00
CA SER A 371 -1.73 15.50 -2.88
C SER A 371 -3.20 15.44 -3.31
N ASP A 372 -4.05 14.94 -2.42
CA ASP A 372 -5.49 14.74 -2.57
C ASP A 372 -5.91 14.08 -3.90
N LYS A 373 -5.13 13.10 -4.35
CA LYS A 373 -5.33 12.40 -5.63
C LYS A 373 -4.94 10.94 -5.54
N ALA A 374 -5.60 10.15 -6.37
CA ALA A 374 -5.19 8.79 -6.72
C ALA A 374 -4.31 8.80 -7.96
N ILE A 375 -3.40 7.85 -8.04
CA ILE A 375 -2.68 7.47 -9.26
C ILE A 375 -2.66 5.96 -9.35
N VAL A 376 -3.13 5.45 -10.48
CA VAL A 376 -3.34 4.02 -10.71
C VAL A 376 -2.73 3.65 -12.04
N THR A 377 -2.02 2.51 -12.09
CA THR A 377 -1.32 2.08 -13.29
C THR A 377 -1.73 0.67 -13.69
N SER A 378 -2.37 0.55 -14.86
CA SER A 378 -2.57 -0.73 -15.53
C SER A 378 -1.40 -1.02 -16.48
N GLY A 379 -0.93 -2.26 -16.51
CA GLY A 379 0.23 -2.63 -17.32
C GLY A 379 0.18 -4.07 -17.81
N ASP A 380 0.74 -4.31 -18.99
CA ASP A 380 0.82 -5.63 -19.62
C ASP A 380 1.95 -6.53 -19.05
N TYR A 381 2.70 -5.99 -18.08
CA TYR A 381 3.90 -6.59 -17.50
C TYR A 381 3.71 -7.13 -16.08
N GLU A 382 2.58 -6.81 -15.42
CA GLU A 382 2.28 -7.30 -14.07
C GLU A 382 1.97 -8.80 -14.05
N ARG A 383 1.06 -9.23 -14.95
CA ARG A 383 0.71 -10.65 -15.12
C ARG A 383 0.56 -10.94 -16.61
N TYR A 384 1.43 -11.80 -17.12
CA TYR A 384 1.47 -12.19 -18.53
C TYR A 384 2.12 -13.56 -18.70
N PHE A 385 2.00 -14.12 -19.90
CA PHE A 385 2.81 -15.24 -20.36
C PHE A 385 3.31 -15.01 -21.79
N LEU A 386 4.34 -15.75 -22.19
CA LEU A 386 4.93 -15.67 -23.52
C LEU A 386 4.60 -16.94 -24.30
N VAL A 387 4.16 -16.78 -25.55
CA VAL A 387 4.05 -17.85 -26.54
C VAL A 387 4.69 -17.33 -27.83
N ASP A 388 5.69 -18.04 -28.34
CA ASP A 388 6.44 -17.66 -29.55
C ASP A 388 6.98 -16.22 -29.53
N GLY A 389 7.49 -15.79 -28.36
CA GLY A 389 8.00 -14.43 -28.16
C GLY A 389 6.93 -13.34 -28.03
N LYS A 390 5.65 -13.67 -28.23
CA LYS A 390 4.53 -12.74 -28.08
C LYS A 390 3.98 -12.75 -26.65
N ARG A 391 3.70 -11.56 -26.13
CA ARG A 391 3.16 -11.33 -24.78
C ARG A 391 1.63 -11.36 -24.79
N TYR A 392 1.08 -12.10 -23.83
CA TYR A 392 -0.35 -12.17 -23.53
C TYR A 392 -0.57 -11.75 -22.09
N SER A 393 -1.05 -10.52 -21.89
CA SER A 393 -1.33 -9.98 -20.57
C SER A 393 -2.71 -10.41 -20.07
N HIS A 394 -2.90 -10.36 -18.75
CA HIS A 394 -4.18 -10.63 -18.10
C HIS A 394 -5.30 -9.62 -18.41
N ILE A 395 -5.04 -8.58 -19.21
CA ILE A 395 -6.04 -7.59 -19.60
C ILE A 395 -6.60 -8.01 -20.95
N VAL A 396 -7.86 -8.46 -20.94
CA VAL A 396 -8.57 -8.95 -22.14
C VAL A 396 -9.50 -7.86 -22.65
N ASP A 397 -9.50 -7.62 -23.96
CA ASP A 397 -10.51 -6.77 -24.59
C ASP A 397 -11.84 -7.54 -24.65
N PRO A 398 -12.87 -7.14 -23.90
CA PRO A 398 -14.16 -7.84 -23.87
C PRO A 398 -14.90 -7.82 -25.22
N ARG A 399 -14.52 -6.94 -26.16
CA ARG A 399 -15.18 -6.81 -27.47
C ARG A 399 -14.66 -7.86 -28.46
N SER A 400 -13.39 -8.23 -28.33
CA SER A 400 -12.71 -9.17 -29.23
C SER A 400 -12.34 -10.49 -28.57
N GLY A 401 -12.33 -10.53 -27.23
CA GLY A 401 -11.96 -11.69 -26.42
C GLY A 401 -10.48 -12.03 -26.43
N VAL A 402 -9.65 -11.17 -27.04
CA VAL A 402 -8.18 -11.31 -27.08
C VAL A 402 -7.51 -10.38 -26.09
N THR A 403 -6.32 -10.74 -25.62
CA THR A 403 -5.56 -9.88 -24.72
C THR A 403 -5.18 -8.57 -25.39
N ALA A 404 -5.25 -7.46 -24.67
CA ALA A 404 -4.82 -6.16 -25.16
C ALA A 404 -3.36 -6.22 -25.65
N GLN A 405 -3.06 -5.50 -26.73
CA GLN A 405 -1.76 -5.50 -27.39
C GLN A 405 -1.23 -4.07 -27.52
N ARG A 406 0.09 -3.92 -27.65
CA ARG A 406 0.81 -2.67 -28.01
C ARG A 406 0.77 -1.52 -26.99
N THR A 407 -0.12 -1.55 -26.01
CA THR A 407 -0.08 -0.63 -24.85
C THR A 407 0.66 -1.29 -23.69
N ALA A 408 1.85 -0.79 -23.37
CA ALA A 408 2.68 -1.32 -22.29
C ALA A 408 2.16 -0.92 -20.91
N SER A 409 1.76 0.34 -20.75
CA SER A 409 1.19 0.84 -19.49
C SER A 409 0.28 2.04 -19.69
N VAL A 410 -0.72 2.16 -18.83
CA VAL A 410 -1.56 3.34 -18.69
C VAL A 410 -1.55 3.76 -17.23
N THR A 411 -1.26 5.03 -16.98
CA THR A 411 -1.35 5.64 -15.66
C THR A 411 -2.42 6.71 -15.67
N ILE A 412 -3.36 6.64 -14.73
CA ILE A 412 -4.44 7.60 -14.56
C ILE A 412 -4.28 8.29 -13.21
N VAL A 413 -4.37 9.62 -13.22
CA VAL A 413 -4.47 10.45 -12.02
C VAL A 413 -5.88 11.02 -11.93
N ALA A 414 -6.56 10.79 -10.80
CA ALA A 414 -7.93 11.24 -10.57
C ALA A 414 -8.21 11.46 -9.07
N SER A 415 -9.42 11.88 -8.71
CA SER A 415 -9.85 12.07 -7.31
C SER A 415 -10.34 10.78 -6.62
N SER A 416 -10.49 9.68 -7.36
CA SER A 416 -10.90 8.36 -6.85
C SER A 416 -10.00 7.30 -7.47
N ALA A 417 -9.47 6.41 -6.62
CA ALA A 417 -8.67 5.28 -7.05
C ALA A 417 -9.53 4.24 -7.77
N ALA A 418 -10.79 4.01 -7.35
CA ALA A 418 -11.70 3.11 -8.07
C ALA A 418 -11.97 3.58 -9.50
N TYR A 419 -12.25 4.87 -9.68
CA TYR A 419 -12.47 5.45 -11.00
C TYR A 419 -11.20 5.39 -11.86
N ALA A 420 -10.03 5.67 -11.27
CA ALA A 420 -8.75 5.57 -11.96
C ALA A 420 -8.37 4.13 -12.36
N ASP A 421 -8.66 3.12 -11.54
CA ASP A 421 -8.40 1.68 -11.82
C ASP A 421 -9.20 1.19 -13.02
N GLY A 422 -10.51 1.48 -13.04
CA GLY A 422 -11.37 1.15 -14.17
C GLY A 422 -10.99 1.88 -15.46
N LEU A 423 -10.67 3.18 -15.37
CA LEU A 423 -10.22 3.95 -16.52
C LEU A 423 -8.87 3.46 -17.05
N ALA A 424 -7.90 3.17 -16.18
CA ALA A 424 -6.58 2.69 -16.59
C ALA A 424 -6.70 1.37 -17.35
N THR A 425 -7.54 0.46 -16.88
CA THR A 425 -7.83 -0.81 -17.55
C THR A 425 -8.50 -0.57 -18.91
N GLY A 426 -9.57 0.24 -18.95
CA GLY A 426 -10.29 0.52 -20.20
C GLY A 426 -9.45 1.26 -21.25
N ILE A 427 -8.65 2.24 -20.83
CA ILE A 427 -7.75 2.99 -21.71
C ILE A 427 -6.62 2.09 -22.23
N LEU A 428 -6.13 1.14 -21.42
CA LEU A 428 -5.14 0.18 -21.90
C LEU A 428 -5.69 -0.66 -23.06
N VAL A 429 -6.98 -1.03 -22.99
CA VAL A 429 -7.71 -1.72 -24.06
C VAL A 429 -8.01 -0.81 -25.26
N LEU A 430 -8.39 0.45 -25.04
CA LEU A 430 -8.62 1.43 -26.12
C LEU A 430 -7.34 1.78 -26.88
N GLY A 431 -6.19 1.76 -26.20
CA GLY A 431 -4.93 2.27 -26.74
C GLY A 431 -4.79 3.78 -26.56
N ALA A 432 -3.61 4.30 -26.95
CA ALA A 432 -3.22 5.68 -26.66
C ALA A 432 -4.11 6.74 -27.31
N GLU A 433 -4.42 6.59 -28.60
CA GLU A 433 -5.17 7.60 -29.36
C GLU A 433 -6.60 7.77 -28.83
N GLU A 434 -7.39 6.69 -28.86
CA GLU A 434 -8.78 6.72 -28.36
C GLU A 434 -8.84 6.97 -26.85
N GLY A 435 -7.87 6.45 -26.10
CA GLY A 435 -7.78 6.59 -24.66
C GLY A 435 -7.49 8.00 -24.20
N LEU A 436 -6.53 8.69 -24.83
CA LEU A 436 -6.23 10.09 -24.52
C LEU A 436 -7.37 11.00 -24.98
N ALA A 437 -7.96 10.75 -26.16
CA ALA A 437 -9.14 11.49 -26.60
C ALA A 437 -10.30 11.39 -25.59
N LEU A 438 -10.52 10.21 -24.99
CA LEU A 438 -11.47 10.04 -23.91
C LEU A 438 -11.07 10.86 -22.67
N VAL A 439 -9.82 10.80 -22.23
CA VAL A 439 -9.34 11.56 -21.05
C VAL A 439 -9.53 13.06 -21.22
N GLU A 440 -9.27 13.61 -22.39
CA GLU A 440 -9.48 15.05 -22.67
C GLU A 440 -10.95 15.48 -22.54
N SER A 441 -11.90 14.54 -22.61
CA SER A 441 -13.33 14.81 -22.38
C SER A 441 -13.75 14.69 -20.91
N LEU A 442 -12.88 14.19 -20.03
CA LEU A 442 -13.19 13.88 -18.64
C LEU A 442 -12.59 14.93 -17.68
N PRO A 443 -13.41 15.71 -16.96
CA PRO A 443 -12.90 16.72 -16.05
C PRO A 443 -12.15 16.10 -14.88
N GLY A 444 -10.98 16.66 -14.55
CA GLY A 444 -10.19 16.25 -13.39
C GLY A 444 -9.46 14.91 -13.54
N VAL A 445 -9.42 14.35 -14.76
CA VAL A 445 -8.67 13.14 -15.10
C VAL A 445 -7.43 13.52 -15.90
N GLN A 446 -6.30 12.92 -15.57
CA GLN A 446 -5.04 13.07 -16.29
C GLN A 446 -4.49 11.68 -16.61
N ALA A 447 -3.80 11.54 -17.73
CA ALA A 447 -3.27 10.26 -18.17
C ALA A 447 -1.85 10.34 -18.74
N ALA A 448 -1.12 9.25 -18.55
CA ALA A 448 0.12 8.93 -19.24
C ALA A 448 0.03 7.52 -19.81
N VAL A 449 0.23 7.38 -21.12
CA VAL A 449 0.12 6.11 -21.86
C VAL A 449 1.47 5.80 -22.50
N VAL A 450 1.99 4.60 -22.20
CA VAL A 450 3.22 4.09 -22.80
C VAL A 450 2.86 2.97 -23.77
N THR A 451 3.28 3.10 -25.02
CA THR A 451 3.07 2.12 -26.09
C THR A 451 4.40 1.59 -26.61
N GLU A 452 4.36 0.40 -27.19
CA GLU A 452 5.49 -0.17 -27.94
C GLU A 452 5.70 0.62 -29.25
N GLY A 453 6.95 1.04 -29.50
CA GLY A 453 7.37 1.74 -30.71
C GLY A 453 8.04 0.82 -31.75
N GLU A 454 8.88 1.39 -32.61
CA GLU A 454 9.73 0.61 -33.52
C GLU A 454 10.95 0.05 -32.78
N GLY A 455 11.26 -1.24 -32.98
CA GLY A 455 12.33 -1.92 -32.25
C GLY A 455 12.00 -2.10 -30.77
N ASP A 456 12.97 -1.82 -29.89
CA ASP A 456 12.75 -1.83 -28.42
C ASP A 456 12.47 -0.43 -27.83
N GLU A 457 12.15 0.56 -28.67
CA GLU A 457 11.80 1.90 -28.17
C GLU A 457 10.36 1.94 -27.66
N LEU A 458 10.15 2.69 -26.59
CA LEU A 458 8.81 2.99 -26.07
C LEU A 458 8.40 4.40 -26.48
N ALA A 459 7.11 4.60 -26.71
CA ALA A 459 6.52 5.92 -26.88
C ALA A 459 5.66 6.28 -25.68
N LEU A 460 5.89 7.45 -25.08
CA LEU A 460 5.08 8.02 -24.01
C LEU A 460 4.22 9.14 -24.58
N GLN A 461 2.90 9.02 -24.45
CA GLN A 461 1.93 10.06 -24.75
C GLN A 461 1.21 10.45 -23.47
N VAL A 462 0.89 11.73 -23.30
CA VAL A 462 0.25 12.24 -22.07
C VAL A 462 -0.90 13.17 -22.42
N SER A 463 -1.92 13.21 -21.56
CA SER A 463 -2.99 14.22 -21.65
C SER A 463 -2.43 15.62 -21.38
N LYS A 464 -3.11 16.67 -21.86
CA LYS A 464 -2.73 18.07 -21.62
C LYS A 464 -2.61 18.37 -20.13
N GLY A 465 -3.62 17.97 -19.36
CA GLY A 465 -3.63 18.17 -17.91
C GLY A 465 -2.47 17.47 -17.20
N PHE A 466 -2.02 16.30 -17.69
CA PHE A 466 -0.84 15.63 -17.14
C PHE A 466 0.43 16.41 -17.46
N GLN A 467 0.60 16.85 -18.71
CA GLN A 467 1.77 17.61 -19.15
C GLN A 467 1.92 18.94 -18.38
N GLU A 468 0.82 19.64 -18.12
CA GLU A 468 0.80 20.89 -17.36
C GLU A 468 1.15 20.68 -15.88
N ALA A 469 0.65 19.61 -15.27
CA ALA A 469 0.86 19.33 -13.85
C ALA A 469 2.23 18.70 -13.56
N TYR A 470 2.79 17.95 -14.52
CA TYR A 470 3.93 17.08 -14.31
C TYR A 470 4.96 17.26 -15.42
N PRO A 471 5.89 18.22 -15.28
CA PRO A 471 6.94 18.44 -16.27
C PRO A 471 7.83 17.20 -16.39
N LEU A 472 7.95 16.68 -17.62
CA LEU A 472 8.75 15.50 -17.94
C LEU A 472 10.13 15.91 -18.45
N ASP A 473 11.18 15.24 -17.95
CA ASP A 473 12.54 15.43 -18.44
C ASP A 473 12.77 14.58 -19.70
N VAL A 474 12.72 15.24 -20.86
CA VAL A 474 12.89 14.60 -22.17
C VAL A 474 14.27 13.95 -22.32
N ARG A 475 15.33 14.50 -21.70
CA ARG A 475 16.67 13.89 -21.77
C ARG A 475 16.72 12.61 -20.95
N HIS A 476 16.11 12.62 -19.78
CA HIS A 476 15.97 11.43 -18.94
C HIS A 476 15.18 10.33 -19.66
N LEU A 477 14.02 10.66 -20.25
CA LEU A 477 13.23 9.70 -21.04
C LEU A 477 14.01 9.13 -22.23
N ALA A 478 14.72 9.99 -22.99
CA ALA A 478 15.52 9.55 -24.13
C ALA A 478 16.67 8.62 -23.72
N ALA A 479 17.31 8.85 -22.56
CA ALA A 479 18.35 7.96 -22.02
C ALA A 479 17.81 6.55 -21.70
N GLN A 480 16.50 6.44 -21.48
CA GLN A 480 15.79 5.18 -21.22
C GLN A 480 15.15 4.57 -22.48
N ARG A 481 15.47 5.10 -23.67
CA ARG A 481 14.83 4.72 -24.95
C ARG A 481 13.30 4.93 -24.96
N VAL A 482 12.84 5.97 -24.26
CA VAL A 482 11.44 6.40 -24.23
C VAL A 482 11.31 7.74 -24.97
N ARG A 483 10.53 7.75 -26.05
CA ARG A 483 10.23 8.96 -26.83
C ARG A 483 8.95 9.59 -26.31
N LEU A 484 9.02 10.84 -25.86
CA LEU A 484 7.83 11.65 -25.59
C LEU A 484 7.18 12.06 -26.91
N MET A 485 5.90 11.73 -27.06
CA MET A 485 5.06 12.08 -28.20
C MET A 485 4.02 13.12 -27.79
N HIS A 486 3.73 14.03 -28.72
CA HIS A 486 2.81 15.16 -28.52
C HIS A 486 1.46 14.92 -29.17
#